data_AF-A0A961SD68-F1
#
_entry.id   AF-A0A961SD68-F1
#
_cell.length_a   1.000
_cell.length_b   1.000
_cell.length_c   1.000
_cell.angle_alpha   90.00
_cell.angle_beta   90.00
_cell.angle_gamma   90.00
#
_symmetry.space_group_name_H-M   'P 1'
#
loop_
_entity.id
_entity.type
_entity.pdbx_description
1 polymer ?
#
loop_
_entity_poly.entity_id
_entity_poly.type
_entity_poly.pdbx_seq_one_letter_code
_entity_poly.pdbx_strand_id
1 'polypeptide(L)'
;MAALAAIPCFLSISRPADAEPARYWLCLTETRGEQREVKRLPLADDGTFKLSFIHSVSRTPVTDTYRVIEGEIVQTSEIFMAHGAGLPSISDDVDATGWRHEDGHFIIEMNRHTGPIPLRIQAQFKNALHTNGTELALASLGYSALTLAPCDEEKDIEPADTSN
;
A
#
# COMPACT_ATOMS: atom_id res chain seq x y z
N MET A 1 -3.21 -61.10 -31.93
CA MET A 1 -2.58 -60.18 -30.97
C MET A 1 -2.89 -58.75 -31.40
N ALA A 2 -3.69 -58.01 -30.63
CA ALA A 2 -3.73 -56.55 -30.60
C ALA A 2 -4.70 -56.16 -29.47
N ALA A 3 -4.17 -55.78 -28.31
CA ALA A 3 -4.94 -55.27 -27.19
C ALA A 3 -4.97 -53.73 -27.28
N LEU A 4 -6.16 -53.14 -27.39
CA LEU A 4 -6.34 -51.70 -27.27
C LEU A 4 -6.10 -51.29 -25.81
N ALA A 5 -5.05 -50.52 -25.57
CA ALA A 5 -4.83 -49.85 -24.29
C ALA A 5 -5.66 -48.56 -24.25
N ALA A 6 -6.66 -48.51 -23.38
CA ALA A 6 -7.40 -47.29 -23.08
C ALA A 6 -6.53 -46.34 -22.25
N ILE A 7 -6.27 -45.15 -22.78
CA ILE A 7 -5.51 -44.09 -22.11
C ILE A 7 -6.47 -43.35 -21.17
N PRO A 8 -6.25 -43.35 -19.85
CA PRO A 8 -7.09 -42.59 -18.93
C PRO A 8 -6.76 -41.10 -19.08
N CYS A 9 -7.78 -40.33 -19.48
CA CYS A 9 -7.73 -38.87 -19.52
C CYS A 9 -7.84 -38.35 -18.08
N PHE A 10 -6.71 -38.02 -17.46
CA PHE A 10 -6.68 -37.35 -16.16
C PHE A 10 -7.19 -35.92 -16.34
N LEU A 11 -8.40 -35.65 -15.86
CA LEU A 11 -8.92 -34.30 -15.67
C LEU A 11 -8.14 -33.64 -14.52
N SER A 12 -7.22 -32.74 -14.85
CA SER A 12 -6.59 -31.87 -13.87
C SER A 12 -7.64 -30.93 -13.30
N ILE A 13 -8.08 -31.20 -12.07
CA ILE A 13 -8.89 -30.27 -11.29
C ILE A 13 -7.95 -29.11 -10.91
N SER A 14 -8.10 -27.98 -11.59
CA SER A 14 -7.45 -26.72 -11.17
C SER A 14 -7.99 -26.36 -9.79
N ARG A 15 -7.15 -26.55 -8.77
CA ARG A 15 -7.38 -26.05 -7.43
C ARG A 15 -7.46 -24.51 -7.52
N PRO A 16 -8.46 -23.84 -6.92
CA PRO A 16 -8.40 -22.39 -6.81
C PRO A 16 -7.07 -22.03 -6.14
N ALA A 17 -6.40 -21.00 -6.64
CA ALA A 17 -5.21 -20.47 -5.99
C ALA A 17 -5.61 -20.13 -4.55
N ASP A 18 -5.22 -20.97 -3.60
CA ASP A 18 -5.23 -20.61 -2.19
C ASP A 18 -4.40 -19.33 -2.13
N ALA A 19 -5.05 -18.21 -1.80
CA ALA A 19 -4.37 -16.94 -1.63
C ALA A 19 -3.34 -17.17 -0.51
N GLU A 20 -2.06 -17.11 -0.84
CA GLU A 20 -1.02 -17.22 0.17
C GLU A 20 -1.23 -16.10 1.21
N PRO A 21 -1.02 -16.38 2.50
CA PRO A 21 -1.19 -15.37 3.54
C PRO A 21 -0.30 -14.18 3.22
N ALA A 22 -0.88 -12.98 3.33
CA ALA A 22 -0.18 -11.76 2.98
C ALA A 22 1.07 -11.62 3.85
N ARG A 23 2.24 -11.51 3.21
CA ARG A 23 3.52 -11.41 3.91
C ARG A 23 3.70 -10.09 4.66
N TYR A 24 3.07 -9.03 4.17
CA TYR A 24 3.20 -7.68 4.70
C TYR A 24 1.83 -7.11 5.00
N TRP A 25 1.74 -6.39 6.12
CA TRP A 25 0.51 -5.76 6.58
C TRP A 25 0.75 -4.30 6.94
N LEU A 26 -0.29 -3.49 6.73
CA LEU A 26 -0.34 -2.13 7.23
C LEU A 26 -1.47 -1.98 8.24
N CYS A 27 -1.20 -1.22 9.27
CA CYS A 27 -2.17 -0.81 10.26
C CYS A 27 -2.38 0.70 10.19
N LEU A 28 -3.65 1.09 10.21
CA LEU A 28 -4.11 2.45 10.41
C LEU A 28 -4.49 2.61 11.87
N THR A 29 -3.85 3.55 12.57
CA THR A 29 -4.16 3.87 13.96
C THR A 29 -4.61 5.32 14.11
N GLU A 30 -5.33 5.63 15.18
CA GLU A 30 -5.65 7.01 15.53
C GLU A 30 -4.36 7.82 15.78
N THR A 31 -4.06 8.83 14.97
CA THR A 31 -2.88 9.69 15.25
C THR A 31 -3.06 10.48 16.55
N ARG A 32 -4.30 10.89 16.84
CA ARG A 32 -4.67 11.65 18.03
C ARG A 32 -5.59 10.80 18.88
N GLY A 33 -5.29 10.66 20.17
CA GLY A 33 -6.06 9.83 21.10
C GLY A 33 -5.23 8.66 21.61
N GLU A 34 -5.87 7.50 21.77
CA GLU A 34 -5.31 6.31 22.42
C GLU A 34 -4.50 5.41 21.47
N GLN A 35 -4.21 5.87 20.25
CA GLN A 35 -3.49 5.10 19.21
C GLN A 35 -4.18 3.77 18.86
N ARG A 36 -5.51 3.70 18.97
CA ARG A 36 -6.28 2.50 18.67
C ARG A 36 -6.18 2.15 17.19
N GLU A 37 -6.10 0.85 16.90
CA GLU A 37 -6.17 0.33 15.54
C GLU A 37 -7.58 0.56 14.98
N VAL A 38 -7.62 1.19 13.82
CA VAL A 38 -8.84 1.50 13.08
C VAL A 38 -9.06 0.46 11.98
N LYS A 39 -7.97 0.06 11.30
CA LYS A 39 -8.04 -0.91 10.22
C LYS A 39 -6.67 -1.54 9.95
N ARG A 40 -6.70 -2.81 9.58
CA ARG A 40 -5.56 -3.58 9.09
C ARG A 40 -5.77 -3.98 7.63
N LEU A 41 -4.73 -3.92 6.82
CA LEU A 41 -4.79 -4.15 5.38
C LEU A 41 -3.62 -5.02 4.92
N PRO A 42 -3.88 -6.12 4.20
CA PRO A 42 -2.81 -6.91 3.59
C PRO A 42 -2.22 -6.14 2.40
N LEU A 43 -0.90 -6.23 2.23
CA LEU A 43 -0.21 -5.72 1.05
C LEU A 43 -0.01 -6.82 0.00
N ALA A 44 0.47 -6.40 -1.17
CA ALA A 44 1.02 -7.34 -2.14
C ALA A 44 2.29 -8.01 -1.58
N ASP A 45 2.67 -9.15 -2.16
CA ASP A 45 3.81 -9.96 -1.71
C ASP A 45 5.16 -9.23 -1.75
N ASP A 46 5.25 -8.15 -2.53
CA ASP A 46 6.44 -7.30 -2.63
C ASP A 46 6.42 -6.12 -1.64
N GLY A 47 5.41 -6.04 -0.78
CA GLY A 47 5.23 -5.01 0.24
C GLY A 47 4.84 -3.63 -0.33
N THR A 48 4.40 -3.57 -1.59
CA THR A 48 4.07 -2.28 -2.24
C THR A 48 2.67 -1.80 -1.91
N PHE A 49 2.54 -0.49 -1.71
CA PHE A 49 1.25 0.21 -1.59
C PHE A 49 1.34 1.63 -2.16
N LYS A 50 0.19 2.27 -2.40
CA LYS A 50 0.15 3.66 -2.88
C LYS A 50 -0.79 4.52 -2.06
N LEU A 51 -0.45 5.79 -1.93
CA LEU A 51 -1.33 6.82 -1.40
C LEU A 51 -1.63 7.82 -2.50
N SER A 52 -2.90 8.03 -2.81
CA SER A 52 -3.31 9.07 -3.76
C SER A 52 -4.12 10.17 -3.08
N PHE A 53 -3.93 11.42 -3.49
CA PHE A 53 -4.67 12.56 -2.96
C PHE A 53 -4.67 13.74 -3.92
N ILE A 54 -5.56 14.71 -3.68
CA ILE A 54 -5.55 16.01 -4.34
C ILE A 54 -4.65 16.96 -3.54
N HIS A 55 -3.58 17.43 -4.17
CA HIS A 55 -2.65 18.35 -3.53
C HIS A 55 -3.31 19.71 -3.29
N SER A 56 -3.24 20.22 -2.05
CA SER A 56 -4.06 21.36 -1.62
C SER A 56 -3.76 22.68 -2.35
N VAL A 57 -2.52 22.87 -2.80
CA VAL A 57 -2.07 24.09 -3.47
C VAL A 57 -2.37 24.02 -4.96
N SER A 58 -1.87 22.98 -5.65
CA SER A 58 -2.02 22.83 -7.09
C SER A 58 -3.42 22.34 -7.50
N ARG A 59 -4.18 21.77 -6.55
CA ARG A 59 -5.50 21.12 -6.78
C ARG A 59 -5.45 20.02 -7.83
N THR A 60 -4.28 19.41 -8.00
CA THR A 60 -4.04 18.29 -8.91
C THR A 60 -3.88 16.98 -8.14
N PRO A 61 -4.24 15.84 -8.74
CA PRO A 61 -3.90 14.53 -8.20
C PRO A 61 -2.39 14.34 -8.07
N VAL A 62 -2.01 13.68 -6.97
CA VAL A 62 -0.67 13.17 -6.68
C VAL A 62 -0.81 11.72 -6.25
N THR A 63 0.14 10.87 -6.65
CA THR A 63 0.23 9.48 -6.19
C THR A 63 1.63 9.19 -5.70
N ASP A 64 1.75 8.87 -4.42
CA ASP A 64 2.96 8.38 -3.80
C ASP A 64 2.97 6.85 -3.83
N THR A 65 4.09 6.26 -4.22
CA THR A 65 4.31 4.81 -4.17
C THR A 65 5.32 4.49 -3.09
N TYR A 66 4.99 3.50 -2.27
CA TYR A 66 5.80 3.05 -1.14
C TYR A 66 6.03 1.55 -1.19
N ARG A 67 7.06 1.12 -0.48
CA ARG A 67 7.35 -0.29 -0.22
C ARG A 67 7.74 -0.48 1.24
N VAL A 68 7.27 -1.58 1.83
CA VAL A 68 7.77 -2.05 3.13
C VAL A 68 9.04 -2.86 2.90
N ILE A 69 10.16 -2.39 3.44
CA ILE A 69 11.48 -3.04 3.35
C ILE A 69 12.00 -3.19 4.76
N GLU A 70 12.26 -4.43 5.19
CA GLU A 70 12.81 -4.72 6.54
C GLU A 70 11.98 -4.12 7.69
N GLY A 71 10.66 -3.99 7.51
CA GLY A 71 9.74 -3.43 8.50
C GLY A 71 9.63 -1.90 8.46
N GLU A 72 10.32 -1.23 7.54
CA GLU A 72 10.30 0.22 7.36
C GLU A 72 9.54 0.63 6.10
N ILE A 73 8.87 1.79 6.15
CA ILE A 73 8.21 2.37 4.96
C ILE A 73 9.20 3.24 4.19
N VAL A 74 9.48 2.82 2.96
CA VAL A 74 10.33 3.55 2.01
C VAL A 74 9.48 4.05 0.86
N GLN A 75 9.50 5.36 0.61
CA GLN A 75 8.91 5.94 -0.59
C GLN A 75 9.83 5.74 -1.79
N THR A 76 9.26 5.21 -2.87
CA THR A 76 10.01 4.85 -4.09
C THR A 76 9.70 5.77 -5.26
N SER A 77 8.50 6.36 -5.30
CA SER A 77 8.19 7.38 -6.29
C SER A 77 7.05 8.31 -5.87
N GLU A 78 6.98 9.45 -6.55
CA GLU A 78 5.88 10.41 -6.49
C GLU A 78 5.50 10.83 -7.92
N ILE A 79 4.21 10.75 -8.24
CA ILE A 79 3.67 10.99 -9.59
C ILE A 79 2.75 12.20 -9.57
N PHE A 80 3.02 13.17 -10.44
CA PHE A 80 2.25 14.39 -10.63
C PHE A 80 1.64 14.44 -12.03
N MET A 81 0.41 14.93 -12.16
CA MET A 81 -0.28 15.04 -13.45
C MET A 81 0.24 16.13 -14.42
N ALA A 82 0.95 17.14 -13.93
CA ALA A 82 1.53 18.18 -14.78
C ALA A 82 2.58 18.99 -14.03
N HIS A 83 3.54 19.55 -14.77
CA HIS A 83 4.55 20.47 -14.28
C HIS A 83 3.91 21.80 -13.82
N GLY A 84 3.57 21.91 -12.54
CA GLY A 84 3.06 23.12 -11.91
C GLY A 84 4.13 23.86 -11.10
N ALA A 85 3.93 25.16 -10.85
CA ALA A 85 4.82 25.95 -10.01
C ALA A 85 4.89 25.36 -8.59
N GLY A 86 6.10 25.02 -8.12
CA GLY A 86 6.33 24.49 -6.76
C GLY A 86 6.61 22.99 -6.68
N LEU A 87 6.78 22.28 -7.81
CA LEU A 87 7.49 21.01 -7.78
C LEU A 87 8.91 21.26 -7.25
N PRO A 88 9.49 20.37 -6.42
CA PRO A 88 10.87 20.53 -5.99
C PRO A 88 11.71 20.80 -7.23
N SER A 89 12.43 21.93 -7.28
CA SER A 89 13.66 21.93 -8.08
C SER A 89 14.42 20.72 -7.58
N ILE A 90 14.83 19.81 -8.47
CA ILE A 90 15.54 18.58 -8.12
C ILE A 90 16.92 18.97 -7.58
N SER A 91 16.94 19.61 -6.42
CA SER A 91 18.08 20.13 -5.70
C SER A 91 18.10 19.34 -4.42
N ASP A 92 18.69 18.15 -4.46
CA ASP A 92 19.29 17.34 -3.38
C ASP A 92 18.54 17.16 -2.03
N ASP A 93 17.35 17.73 -1.84
CA ASP A 93 16.67 17.92 -0.55
C ASP A 93 15.53 16.91 -0.32
N VAL A 94 15.28 15.98 -1.24
CA VAL A 94 14.13 15.04 -1.18
C VAL A 94 14.49 13.57 -1.44
N ASP A 95 15.77 13.18 -1.29
CA ASP A 95 16.27 11.82 -1.57
C ASP A 95 15.90 11.30 -2.99
N ALA A 96 15.74 12.22 -3.94
CA ALA A 96 15.43 11.88 -5.32
C ALA A 96 16.62 11.19 -5.99
N THR A 97 16.37 10.04 -6.60
CA THR A 97 17.35 9.26 -7.36
C THR A 97 17.25 9.51 -8.86
N GLY A 98 16.13 10.08 -9.32
CA GLY A 98 15.90 10.36 -10.72
C GLY A 98 14.54 11.02 -10.96
N TRP A 99 14.31 11.41 -12.20
CA TRP A 99 13.01 11.90 -12.64
C TRP A 99 12.81 11.61 -14.12
N ARG A 100 11.53 11.49 -14.53
CA ARG A 100 11.15 11.38 -15.93
C ARG A 100 9.79 12.01 -16.18
N HIS A 101 9.51 12.22 -17.47
CA HIS A 101 8.17 12.55 -17.94
C HIS A 101 7.65 11.40 -18.81
N GLU A 102 6.43 10.94 -18.53
CA GLU A 102 5.82 9.81 -19.21
C GLU A 102 4.30 10.02 -19.28
N ASP A 103 3.72 9.97 -20.47
CA ASP A 103 2.28 10.12 -20.70
C ASP A 103 1.63 11.34 -20.01
N GLY A 104 2.33 12.47 -20.01
CA GLY A 104 1.88 13.71 -19.38
C GLY A 104 2.12 13.78 -17.87
N HIS A 105 2.63 12.72 -17.25
CA HIS A 105 2.98 12.69 -15.84
C HIS A 105 4.43 13.09 -15.62
N PHE A 106 4.69 13.81 -14.53
CA PHE A 106 6.03 14.00 -13.99
C PHE A 106 6.23 12.99 -12.86
N ILE A 107 7.25 12.16 -12.99
CA ILE A 107 7.53 11.06 -12.06
C ILE A 107 8.88 11.35 -11.42
N ILE A 108 8.90 11.46 -10.10
CA ILE A 108 10.12 11.53 -9.29
C ILE A 108 10.37 10.14 -8.73
N GLU A 109 11.56 9.59 -8.96
CA GLU A 109 12.04 8.38 -8.30
C GLU A 109 12.88 8.78 -7.09
N MET A 110 12.73 8.05 -5.99
CA MET A 110 13.40 8.37 -4.74
C MET A 110 13.65 7.13 -3.89
N ASN A 111 14.47 7.29 -2.86
CA ASN A 111 14.67 6.29 -1.82
C ASN A 111 14.57 6.97 -0.45
N ARG A 112 13.35 7.42 -0.10
CA ARG A 112 13.12 8.21 1.12
C ARG A 112 12.56 7.33 2.23
N HIS A 113 13.28 7.23 3.33
CA HIS A 113 12.78 6.58 4.54
C HIS A 113 11.77 7.50 5.22
N THR A 114 10.55 7.01 5.42
CA THR A 114 9.42 7.82 5.91
C THR A 114 9.01 7.47 7.33
N GLY A 115 9.30 6.25 7.80
CA GLY A 115 8.76 5.72 9.04
C GLY A 115 7.22 5.65 9.01
N PRO A 116 6.54 5.64 10.17
CA PRO A 116 5.09 5.78 10.24
C PRO A 116 4.63 7.08 9.59
N ILE A 117 3.62 7.01 8.71
CA ILE A 117 3.15 8.15 7.93
C ILE A 117 1.93 8.77 8.64
N PRO A 118 2.03 10.00 9.21
CA PRO A 118 0.87 10.71 9.71
C PRO A 118 0.06 11.28 8.54
N LEU A 119 -1.21 10.89 8.46
CA LEU A 119 -2.13 11.28 7.42
C LEU A 119 -3.15 12.27 7.97
N ARG A 120 -3.29 13.42 7.30
CA ARG A 120 -4.39 14.35 7.54
C ARG A 120 -5.52 14.05 6.56
N ILE A 121 -6.70 13.73 7.08
CA ILE A 121 -7.83 13.29 6.27
C ILE A 121 -8.87 14.40 6.19
N GLN A 122 -9.18 14.82 4.96
CA GLN A 122 -10.28 15.73 4.66
C GLN A 122 -10.93 15.26 3.36
N ALA A 123 -12.26 15.19 3.32
CA ALA A 123 -12.99 14.64 2.17
C ALA A 123 -12.62 15.32 0.84
N GLN A 124 -12.35 16.62 0.86
CA GLN A 124 -11.94 17.40 -0.31
C GLN A 124 -10.59 16.98 -0.93
N PHE A 125 -9.69 16.39 -0.14
CA PHE A 125 -8.39 15.91 -0.64
C PHE A 125 -8.45 14.49 -1.18
N LYS A 126 -9.59 13.80 -1.04
CA LYS A 126 -9.83 12.47 -1.61
C LYS A 126 -8.67 11.49 -1.33
N ASN A 127 -8.10 11.52 -0.13
CA ASN A 127 -7.01 10.61 0.23
C ASN A 127 -7.52 9.17 0.13
N ALA A 128 -6.81 8.35 -0.64
CA ALA A 128 -7.11 6.94 -0.82
C ALA A 128 -5.84 6.11 -0.70
N LEU A 129 -5.93 5.01 0.05
CA LEU A 129 -4.88 4.02 0.23
C LEU A 129 -5.16 2.84 -0.70
N HIS A 130 -4.17 2.46 -1.50
CA HIS A 130 -4.27 1.38 -2.48
C HIS A 130 -3.36 0.23 -2.07
N THR A 131 -3.95 -0.94 -1.84
CA THR A 131 -3.27 -2.16 -1.33
C THR A 131 -3.86 -3.39 -2.00
N ASN A 132 -3.05 -4.36 -2.45
CA ASN A 132 -3.49 -5.66 -3.00
C ASN A 132 -4.82 -5.62 -3.81
N GLY A 133 -4.89 -4.74 -4.82
CA GLY A 133 -6.08 -4.59 -5.69
C GLY A 133 -7.30 -3.90 -5.05
N THR A 134 -7.20 -3.45 -3.81
CA THR A 134 -8.23 -2.73 -3.06
C THR A 134 -7.89 -1.26 -2.95
N GLU A 135 -8.89 -0.41 -3.09
CA GLU A 135 -8.81 1.03 -2.81
C GLU A 135 -9.66 1.35 -1.56
N LEU A 136 -9.05 2.02 -0.59
CA LEU A 136 -9.71 2.50 0.62
C LEU A 136 -9.69 4.02 0.66
N ALA A 137 -10.85 4.64 0.42
CA ALA A 137 -11.05 6.06 0.67
C ALA A 137 -10.96 6.36 2.17
N LEU A 138 -9.91 7.05 2.61
CA LEU A 138 -9.62 7.24 4.04
C LEU A 138 -10.69 8.08 4.76
N ALA A 139 -11.32 9.01 4.04
CA ALA A 139 -12.43 9.81 4.58
C ALA A 139 -13.65 8.96 4.98
N SER A 140 -13.83 7.77 4.39
CA SER A 140 -14.93 6.86 4.75
C SER A 140 -14.81 6.29 6.17
N LEU A 141 -13.63 6.33 6.77
CA LEU A 141 -13.37 5.83 8.11
C LEU A 141 -13.86 6.77 9.22
N GLY A 142 -14.19 8.03 8.91
CA GLY A 142 -14.70 9.00 9.88
C GLY A 142 -13.63 9.65 10.78
N TYR A 143 -12.34 9.47 10.47
CA TYR A 143 -11.23 10.07 11.22
C TYR A 143 -10.66 11.29 10.50
N SER A 144 -10.18 12.27 11.27
CA SER A 144 -9.53 13.48 10.74
C SER A 144 -7.99 13.34 10.63
N ALA A 145 -7.42 12.40 11.37
CA ALA A 145 -6.00 12.07 11.31
C ALA A 145 -5.79 10.59 11.65
N LEU A 146 -5.01 9.88 10.82
CA LEU A 146 -4.60 8.50 11.03
C LEU A 146 -3.11 8.34 10.80
N THR A 147 -2.47 7.44 11.52
CA THR A 147 -1.08 7.07 11.29
C THR A 147 -1.06 5.73 10.57
N LEU A 148 -0.30 5.64 9.48
CA LEU A 148 -0.09 4.41 8.74
C LEU A 148 1.28 3.84 9.12
N ALA A 149 1.34 2.58 9.52
CA ALA A 149 2.60 1.91 9.87
C ALA A 149 2.57 0.43 9.46
N PRO A 150 3.73 -0.20 9.23
CA PRO A 150 3.82 -1.65 9.10
C PRO A 150 3.41 -2.32 10.41
N CYS A 151 2.78 -3.48 10.30
CA CYS A 151 2.42 -4.31 11.44
C CYS A 151 2.51 -5.79 11.06
N ASP A 152 2.46 -6.65 12.08
CA ASP A 152 2.40 -8.09 11.86
C ASP A 152 1.05 -8.51 11.30
N GLU A 153 0.96 -9.73 10.76
CA GLU A 153 -0.33 -10.39 10.54
C GLU A 153 -1.10 -10.47 11.86
N GLU A 154 -2.42 -10.33 11.81
CA GLU A 154 -3.25 -10.59 13.00
C GLU A 154 -3.11 -12.08 13.33
N LYS A 155 -2.31 -12.38 14.35
CA LYS A 155 -2.24 -13.73 14.88
C LYS A 155 -3.51 -13.94 15.68
N ASP A 156 -4.38 -14.82 15.20
CA ASP A 156 -5.43 -15.40 16.03
C ASP A 156 -4.76 -15.86 17.33
N ILE A 157 -5.09 -15.19 18.43
CA ILE A 157 -4.61 -15.58 19.74
C ILE A 157 -5.29 -16.92 20.02
N GLU A 158 -4.56 -18.02 19.81
CA GLU A 158 -4.98 -19.33 20.26
C GLU A 158 -5.26 -19.22 21.77
N PRO A 159 -6.49 -19.53 22.23
CA PRO A 159 -6.82 -19.37 23.64
C PRO A 159 -5.83 -20.20 24.45
N ALA A 160 -5.18 -19.58 25.42
CA ALA A 160 -4.23 -20.21 26.31
C ALA A 160 -4.79 -21.56 26.77
N ASP A 161 -4.09 -22.64 26.44
CA ASP A 161 -4.38 -23.99 26.91
C ASP A 161 -4.29 -23.99 28.45
N THR A 162 -5.44 -23.77 29.09
CA THR A 162 -5.61 -24.01 30.53
C THR A 162 -5.84 -25.50 30.74
N SER A 163 -4.82 -26.31 30.47
CA SER A 163 -4.76 -27.69 30.94
C SER A 163 -4.14 -27.70 32.34
N ASN A 164 -5.01 -27.98 33.31
CA ASN A 164 -4.74 -28.15 34.74
C ASN A 164 -4.21 -29.56 35.05
#